data_AF-G4HCK7-F1
#
_entry.id   AF-G4HCK7-F1
#
_cell.length_a   1.000
_cell.length_b   1.000
_cell.length_c   1.000
_cell.angle_alpha   90.00
_cell.angle_beta   90.00
_cell.angle_gamma   90.00
#
_symmetry.space_group_name_H-M   'P 1'
#
loop_
_entity.id
_entity.type
_entity.pdbx_description
1 polymer ?
#
loop_
_entity_poly.entity_id
_entity_poly.type
_entity_poly.pdbx_seq_one_letter_code
_entity_poly.pdbx_strand_id
1 'polypeptide(L)'
;MKKHQLTAVVLSVIFTGLGLFYIGTPMLIITGALLMALQGAVLYFLLLTLGFLGFLALPAALALHIAGIVITIIYFTYRSPKKPWLEQKRQQQLSSPGAIAARTVIGLLLLAGSVYVGYTEGTAPFTKSAAEKQVVREAAEHYLEQKYGEPFKVTKMDYIWAVGSYNLTAIPEGAPELEFTLDSTDGSPPVPSGETYLNRVWGAQLRDKAEPVIDRLYPDGAFVQAWVSCNMKQVVREYDKLDSCSGEPVSQNVDIVVFADVAEGSLDQEKERILELVKQLPGVTVPGKTDLQIEYYPAKLNTPANAAKLEKRSGALQDATPTYQFREFDISRITGTSDIELRKL
;
A
#
# COMPACT_ATOMS: atom_id res chain seq x y z
N MET A 1 -43.30 -27.72 -2.05
CA MET A 1 -43.48 -26.35 -2.60
C MET A 1 -42.94 -25.24 -1.70
N LYS A 2 -43.43 -25.06 -0.46
CA LYS A 2 -42.94 -23.97 0.43
C LYS A 2 -41.42 -23.96 0.67
N LYS A 3 -40.79 -25.13 0.83
CA LYS A 3 -39.33 -25.27 0.98
C LYS A 3 -38.56 -24.74 -0.24
N HIS A 4 -38.93 -25.14 -1.45
CA HIS A 4 -38.29 -24.66 -2.68
C HIS A 4 -38.50 -23.17 -2.93
N GLN A 5 -39.68 -22.63 -2.57
CA GLN A 5 -39.93 -21.19 -2.62
C GLN A 5 -38.98 -20.44 -1.67
N LEU A 6 -38.88 -20.91 -0.42
CA LEU A 6 -37.96 -20.31 0.56
C LEU A 6 -36.51 -20.37 0.08
N THR A 7 -36.04 -21.53 -0.38
CA THR A 7 -34.67 -21.69 -0.88
C THR A 7 -34.38 -20.81 -2.08
N ALA A 8 -35.29 -20.75 -3.07
CA ALA A 8 -35.10 -19.91 -4.25
C ALA A 8 -35.05 -18.42 -3.89
N VAL A 9 -35.93 -17.96 -2.97
CA VAL A 9 -35.93 -16.57 -2.51
C VAL A 9 -34.65 -16.25 -1.76
N VAL A 10 -34.21 -17.11 -0.84
CA VAL A 10 -32.93 -16.94 -0.13
C VAL A 10 -31.76 -16.86 -1.12
N LEU A 11 -31.71 -17.73 -2.12
CA LEU A 11 -30.67 -17.69 -3.15
C LEU A 11 -30.69 -16.37 -3.93
N SER A 12 -31.87 -15.85 -4.29
CA SER A 12 -32.00 -14.56 -4.98
C SER A 12 -31.63 -13.36 -4.10
N VAL A 13 -31.77 -13.46 -2.77
CA VAL A 13 -31.31 -12.43 -1.82
C VAL A 13 -29.79 -12.45 -1.67
N ILE A 14 -29.17 -13.63 -1.67
CA ILE A 14 -27.71 -13.73 -1.55
C ILE A 14 -27.04 -13.28 -2.85
N PHE A 15 -27.54 -13.72 -4.02
CA PHE A 15 -27.00 -13.34 -5.32
C PHE A 15 -28.09 -13.11 -6.35
N THR A 16 -27.92 -12.03 -7.13
CA THR A 16 -28.83 -11.67 -8.23
C THR A 16 -29.03 -12.82 -9.20
N GLY A 17 -30.29 -13.16 -9.47
CA GLY A 17 -30.64 -14.20 -10.45
C GLY A 17 -30.41 -15.64 -10.00
N LEU A 18 -29.77 -15.91 -8.85
CA LEU A 18 -29.43 -17.27 -8.45
C LEU A 18 -30.66 -18.14 -8.11
N GLY A 19 -31.71 -17.55 -7.55
CA GLY A 19 -33.01 -18.24 -7.38
C GLY A 19 -33.69 -18.59 -8.71
N LEU A 20 -33.40 -17.85 -9.79
CA LEU A 20 -33.93 -18.15 -11.13
C LEU A 20 -33.22 -19.37 -11.73
N PHE A 21 -31.91 -19.51 -11.51
CA PHE A 21 -31.15 -20.73 -11.84
C PHE A 21 -31.62 -21.94 -11.04
N TYR A 22 -31.93 -21.75 -9.75
CA TYR A 22 -32.50 -22.80 -8.90
C TYR A 22 -33.84 -23.33 -9.44
N ILE A 23 -34.71 -22.42 -9.93
CA ILE A 23 -35.97 -22.82 -10.58
C ILE A 23 -35.70 -23.55 -11.91
N GLY A 24 -34.75 -23.04 -12.70
CA GLY A 24 -34.13 -23.80 -13.79
C GLY A 24 -35.00 -24.04 -15.03
N THR A 25 -36.02 -23.20 -15.27
CA THR A 25 -36.68 -23.17 -16.59
C THR A 25 -35.79 -22.41 -17.59
N PRO A 26 -35.77 -22.77 -18.89
CA PRO A 26 -34.90 -22.10 -19.87
C PRO A 26 -35.02 -20.57 -19.86
N MET A 27 -36.24 -20.04 -19.83
CA MET A 27 -36.47 -18.60 -19.76
C MET A 27 -35.93 -17.97 -18.47
N LEU A 28 -36.12 -18.61 -17.31
CA LEU A 28 -35.63 -18.05 -16.04
C LEU A 28 -34.11 -18.16 -15.90
N ILE A 29 -33.49 -19.18 -16.48
CA ILE A 29 -32.02 -19.26 -16.58
C ILE A 29 -31.49 -18.11 -17.43
N ILE A 30 -32.09 -17.85 -18.59
CA ILE A 30 -31.71 -16.73 -19.48
C ILE A 30 -31.92 -15.40 -18.76
N THR A 31 -33.06 -15.20 -18.11
CA THR A 31 -33.34 -13.98 -17.33
C THR A 31 -32.37 -13.82 -16.17
N GLY A 32 -32.05 -14.90 -15.43
CA GLY A 32 -31.05 -14.88 -14.36
C GLY A 32 -29.68 -14.48 -14.86
N ALA A 33 -29.23 -15.05 -15.98
CA ALA A 33 -27.97 -14.71 -16.61
C ALA A 33 -27.92 -13.24 -17.05
N LEU A 34 -29.00 -12.73 -17.66
CA LEU A 34 -29.13 -11.32 -18.06
C LEU A 34 -29.06 -10.36 -16.88
N LEU A 35 -29.77 -10.66 -15.78
CA LEU A 35 -29.75 -9.84 -14.57
C LEU A 35 -28.35 -9.83 -13.93
N MET A 36 -27.69 -10.99 -13.86
CA MET A 36 -26.31 -11.09 -13.38
C MET A 36 -25.35 -10.27 -14.26
N ALA A 37 -25.45 -10.39 -15.59
CA ALA A 37 -24.61 -9.66 -16.52
C ALA A 37 -24.81 -8.14 -16.44
N LEU A 38 -26.08 -7.67 -16.40
CA LEU A 38 -26.40 -6.25 -16.26
C LEU A 38 -25.92 -5.70 -14.93
N GLN A 39 -26.10 -6.42 -13.83
CA GLN A 39 -25.61 -5.97 -12.53
C GLN A 39 -24.08 -5.96 -12.48
N GLY A 40 -23.42 -6.96 -13.06
CA GLY A 40 -21.97 -6.98 -13.23
C GLY A 40 -21.47 -5.77 -14.03
N ALA A 41 -22.13 -5.43 -15.14
CA ALA A 41 -21.79 -4.25 -15.94
C ALA A 41 -21.96 -2.94 -15.15
N VAL A 42 -23.04 -2.79 -14.38
CA VAL A 42 -23.26 -1.61 -13.53
C VAL A 42 -22.18 -1.49 -12.46
N LEU A 43 -21.83 -2.60 -11.79
CA LEU A 43 -20.74 -2.62 -10.80
C LEU A 43 -19.37 -2.36 -11.44
N TYR A 44 -19.13 -2.85 -12.65
CA TYR A 44 -17.93 -2.55 -13.43
C TYR A 44 -17.81 -1.05 -13.70
N PHE A 45 -18.87 -0.39 -14.18
CA PHE A 45 -18.86 1.06 -14.38
C PHE A 45 -18.73 1.85 -13.06
N LEU A 46 -19.32 1.35 -11.98
CA LEU A 46 -19.14 1.93 -10.65
C LEU A 46 -17.66 1.92 -10.24
N LEU A 47 -17.00 0.77 -10.37
CA LEU A 47 -15.57 0.62 -10.06
C LEU A 47 -14.71 1.48 -10.99
N LEU A 48 -15.02 1.49 -12.29
CA LEU A 48 -14.28 2.25 -13.28
C LEU A 48 -14.36 3.76 -13.06
N THR A 49 -15.43 4.22 -12.44
CA THR A 49 -15.62 5.63 -12.12
C THR A 49 -15.28 5.98 -10.66
N LEU A 50 -14.65 5.07 -9.88
CA LEU A 50 -14.38 5.26 -8.44
C LEU A 50 -15.62 5.66 -7.63
N GLY A 51 -16.80 5.21 -8.06
CA GLY A 51 -18.04 5.62 -7.42
C GLY A 51 -18.50 7.04 -7.74
N PHE A 52 -17.87 7.76 -8.69
CA PHE A 52 -18.40 9.02 -9.22
C PHE A 52 -19.81 8.84 -9.78
N LEU A 53 -20.05 7.74 -10.51
CA LEU A 53 -21.40 7.34 -10.94
C LEU A 53 -22.19 6.60 -9.85
N GLY A 54 -21.72 6.59 -8.60
CA GLY A 54 -22.31 5.83 -7.51
C GLY A 54 -23.78 6.15 -7.26
N PHE A 55 -24.16 7.43 -7.41
CA PHE A 55 -25.55 7.86 -7.26
C PHE A 55 -26.50 7.30 -8.34
N LEU A 56 -25.98 6.87 -9.50
CA LEU A 56 -26.77 6.21 -10.57
C LEU A 56 -26.59 4.69 -10.54
N ALA A 57 -25.36 4.23 -10.37
CA ALA A 57 -24.99 2.83 -10.46
C ALA A 57 -25.48 2.03 -9.25
N LEU A 58 -25.42 2.56 -8.02
CA LEU A 58 -25.90 1.84 -6.84
C LEU A 58 -27.42 1.61 -6.88
N PRO A 59 -28.27 2.62 -7.17
CA PRO A 59 -29.71 2.37 -7.34
C PRO A 59 -30.02 1.42 -8.49
N ALA A 60 -29.30 1.50 -9.61
CA ALA A 60 -29.50 0.61 -10.75
C ALA A 60 -29.14 -0.85 -10.40
N ALA A 61 -28.01 -1.08 -9.74
CA ALA A 61 -27.60 -2.41 -9.27
C ALA A 61 -28.62 -2.98 -8.27
N LEU A 62 -29.10 -2.15 -7.34
CA LEU A 62 -30.12 -2.53 -6.37
C LEU A 62 -31.46 -2.87 -7.06
N ALA A 63 -31.88 -2.08 -8.05
CA ALA A 63 -33.09 -2.34 -8.82
C ALA A 63 -33.03 -3.68 -9.57
N LEU A 64 -31.89 -4.00 -10.19
CA LEU A 64 -31.66 -5.30 -10.85
C LEU A 64 -31.69 -6.47 -9.84
N HIS A 65 -31.08 -6.29 -8.67
CA HIS A 65 -31.10 -7.28 -7.60
C HIS A 65 -32.53 -7.54 -7.09
N ILE A 66 -33.28 -6.48 -6.80
CA ILE A 66 -34.68 -6.55 -6.37
C ILE A 66 -35.55 -7.19 -7.45
N ALA A 67 -35.33 -6.88 -8.74
CA ALA A 67 -36.06 -7.51 -9.83
C ALA A 67 -35.90 -9.04 -9.83
N GLY A 68 -34.69 -9.55 -9.59
CA GLY A 68 -34.45 -10.99 -9.45
C GLY A 68 -35.25 -11.63 -8.32
N ILE A 69 -35.31 -10.98 -7.16
CA ILE A 69 -36.11 -11.42 -6.00
C ILE A 69 -37.61 -11.41 -6.36
N VAL A 70 -38.11 -10.31 -6.93
CA VAL A 70 -39.53 -10.14 -7.28
C VAL A 70 -39.97 -11.19 -8.31
N ILE A 71 -39.19 -11.42 -9.37
CA ILE A 71 -39.50 -12.45 -10.38
C ILE A 71 -39.55 -13.84 -9.75
N THR A 72 -38.63 -14.14 -8.83
CA THR A 72 -38.60 -15.40 -8.08
C THR A 72 -39.88 -15.58 -7.26
N ILE A 73 -40.30 -14.53 -6.52
CA ILE A 73 -41.53 -14.55 -5.72
C ILE A 73 -42.75 -14.72 -6.64
N ILE A 74 -42.88 -13.94 -7.71
CA ILE A 74 -44.00 -14.01 -8.65
C ILE A 74 -44.14 -15.42 -9.23
N TYR A 75 -43.04 -16.08 -9.59
CA TYR A 75 -43.09 -17.45 -10.11
C TYR A 75 -43.82 -18.42 -9.17
N PHE A 76 -43.54 -18.33 -7.86
CA PHE A 76 -44.17 -19.20 -6.86
C PHE A 76 -45.54 -18.70 -6.38
N THR A 77 -45.77 -17.38 -6.39
CA THR A 77 -46.99 -16.74 -5.87
C THR A 77 -48.13 -16.71 -6.89
N TYR A 78 -47.83 -16.69 -8.20
CA TYR A 78 -48.84 -16.80 -9.24
C TYR A 78 -49.42 -18.23 -9.27
N ARG A 79 -50.36 -18.48 -8.36
CA ARG A 79 -51.28 -19.63 -8.35
C ARG A 79 -52.28 -19.39 -9.46
N SER A 80 -52.11 -20.05 -10.59
CA SER A 80 -53.24 -20.26 -11.49
C SER A 80 -53.77 -21.67 -11.24
N PRO A 81 -54.81 -21.86 -10.41
CA PRO A 81 -55.44 -23.17 -10.18
C PRO A 81 -56.08 -23.78 -11.43
N LYS A 82 -55.97 -23.13 -12.59
CA LYS A 82 -56.61 -23.54 -13.84
C LYS A 82 -55.78 -24.51 -14.69
N LYS A 83 -54.52 -24.83 -14.32
CA LYS A 83 -53.61 -25.64 -15.16
C LYS A 83 -52.77 -26.64 -14.33
N PRO A 84 -53.33 -27.81 -13.94
CA PRO A 84 -52.62 -28.83 -13.15
C PRO A 84 -51.32 -29.33 -13.80
N TRP A 85 -51.23 -29.32 -15.14
CA TRP A 85 -50.00 -29.67 -15.86
C TRP A 85 -48.82 -28.73 -15.57
N LEU A 86 -49.07 -27.44 -15.28
CA LEU A 86 -48.01 -26.49 -14.91
C LEU A 86 -47.44 -26.80 -13.51
N GLU A 87 -48.31 -27.20 -12.57
CA GLU A 87 -47.87 -27.60 -11.23
C GLU A 87 -47.07 -28.91 -11.26
N GLN A 88 -47.51 -29.88 -12.07
CA GLN A 88 -46.77 -31.12 -12.27
C GLN A 88 -45.39 -30.88 -12.90
N LYS A 89 -45.30 -30.00 -13.92
CA LYS A 89 -44.02 -29.62 -14.54
C LYS A 89 -43.09 -28.92 -13.55
N ARG A 90 -43.61 -28.04 -12.70
CA ARG A 90 -42.86 -27.40 -11.60
C ARG A 90 -42.33 -28.42 -10.60
N GLN A 91 -43.16 -29.37 -10.19
CA GLN A 91 -42.77 -30.42 -9.25
C GLN A 91 -41.69 -31.33 -9.85
N GLN A 92 -41.83 -31.78 -11.10
CA GLN A 92 -40.85 -32.62 -11.79
C GLN A 92 -39.49 -31.92 -11.97
N GLN A 93 -39.49 -30.61 -12.22
CA GLN A 93 -38.25 -29.84 -12.36
C GLN A 93 -37.52 -29.65 -11.04
N LEU A 94 -38.26 -29.52 -9.93
CA LEU A 94 -37.72 -29.31 -8.59
C LEU A 94 -37.48 -30.62 -7.82
N SER A 95 -37.95 -31.77 -8.32
CA SER A 95 -37.81 -33.08 -7.70
C SER A 95 -36.49 -33.78 -8.01
N SER A 96 -35.60 -33.17 -8.81
CA SER A 96 -34.27 -33.70 -9.12
C SER A 96 -33.18 -32.88 -8.41
N PRO A 97 -32.75 -33.31 -7.19
CA PRO A 97 -31.68 -32.63 -6.46
C PRO A 97 -30.38 -32.49 -7.25
N GLY A 98 -30.03 -33.51 -8.06
CA GLY A 98 -28.82 -33.49 -8.90
C GLY A 98 -28.89 -32.42 -9.98
N ALA A 99 -30.04 -32.25 -10.64
CA ALA A 99 -30.21 -31.20 -11.66
C ALA A 99 -30.19 -29.80 -11.04
N ILE A 100 -30.71 -29.63 -9.82
CA ILE A 100 -30.64 -28.37 -9.07
C ILE A 100 -29.18 -28.04 -8.72
N ALA A 101 -28.46 -29.00 -8.12
CA ALA A 101 -27.06 -28.82 -7.75
C ALA A 101 -26.20 -28.44 -8.97
N ALA A 102 -26.36 -29.16 -10.09
CA ALA A 102 -25.62 -28.87 -11.31
C ALA A 102 -25.86 -27.44 -11.83
N ARG A 103 -27.12 -26.98 -11.88
CA ARG A 103 -27.46 -25.63 -12.34
C ARG A 103 -26.92 -24.53 -11.42
N THR A 104 -27.00 -24.74 -10.11
CA THR A 104 -26.46 -23.78 -9.13
C THR A 104 -24.94 -23.70 -9.23
N VAL A 105 -24.25 -24.83 -9.39
CA VAL A 105 -22.80 -24.88 -9.59
C VAL A 105 -22.40 -24.15 -10.88
N ILE A 106 -23.13 -24.37 -11.99
CA ILE A 106 -22.89 -23.66 -13.26
C ILE A 106 -23.06 -22.14 -13.06
N GLY A 107 -24.11 -21.70 -12.38
CA GLY A 107 -24.32 -20.28 -12.08
C GLY A 107 -23.18 -19.68 -11.26
N LEU A 108 -22.69 -20.41 -10.24
CA LEU A 108 -21.54 -19.98 -9.42
C LEU A 108 -20.23 -19.94 -10.21
N LEU A 109 -19.99 -20.92 -11.08
CA LEU A 109 -18.79 -20.95 -11.94
C LEU A 109 -18.80 -19.79 -12.95
N LEU A 110 -19.95 -19.48 -13.55
CA LEU A 110 -20.09 -18.33 -14.44
C LEU A 110 -19.85 -17.02 -13.68
N LEU A 111 -20.35 -16.90 -12.45
CA LEU A 111 -20.09 -15.75 -11.60
C LEU A 111 -18.58 -15.62 -11.29
N ALA A 112 -17.95 -16.69 -10.80
CA ALA A 112 -16.52 -16.69 -10.47
C ALA A 112 -15.66 -16.38 -11.70
N GLY A 113 -15.96 -16.98 -12.85
CA GLY A 113 -15.28 -16.68 -14.12
C GLY A 113 -15.45 -15.22 -14.54
N SER A 114 -16.65 -14.65 -14.39
CA SER A 114 -16.89 -13.23 -14.73
C SER A 114 -16.12 -12.27 -13.82
N VAL A 115 -15.99 -12.58 -12.52
CA VAL A 115 -15.19 -11.78 -11.57
C VAL A 115 -13.71 -11.89 -11.89
N TYR A 116 -13.22 -13.10 -12.18
CA TYR A 116 -11.82 -13.33 -12.55
C TYR A 116 -11.45 -12.57 -13.83
N VAL A 117 -12.22 -12.75 -14.91
CA VAL A 117 -12.00 -12.04 -16.18
C VAL A 117 -12.15 -10.53 -15.99
N GLY A 118 -13.15 -10.08 -15.24
CA GLY A 118 -13.32 -8.65 -14.91
C GLY A 118 -12.15 -8.07 -14.12
N TYR A 119 -11.49 -8.85 -13.28
CA TYR A 119 -10.29 -8.42 -12.55
C TYR A 119 -9.05 -8.40 -13.46
N THR A 120 -8.84 -9.45 -14.26
CA THR A 120 -7.66 -9.56 -15.12
C THR A 120 -7.72 -8.64 -16.33
N GLU A 121 -8.88 -8.49 -16.97
CA GLU A 121 -9.08 -7.65 -18.15
C GLU A 121 -9.56 -6.25 -17.77
N GLY A 122 -10.36 -6.12 -16.72
CA GLY A 122 -10.87 -4.82 -16.26
C GLY A 122 -9.85 -3.99 -15.50
N THR A 123 -8.66 -4.52 -15.17
CA THR A 123 -7.52 -3.70 -14.71
C THR A 123 -6.79 -3.01 -15.85
N ALA A 124 -6.93 -3.49 -17.10
CA ALA A 124 -6.31 -2.89 -18.28
C ALA A 124 -6.56 -1.36 -18.41
N PRO A 125 -7.78 -0.82 -18.24
CA PRO A 125 -7.99 0.64 -18.27
C PRO A 125 -7.30 1.42 -17.15
N PHE A 126 -6.85 0.75 -16.07
CA PHE A 126 -6.13 1.36 -14.94
C PHE A 126 -4.62 1.07 -14.98
N THR A 127 -4.13 0.44 -16.04
CA THR A 127 -2.70 0.12 -16.20
C THR A 127 -2.18 0.61 -17.54
N LYS A 128 -0.96 1.11 -17.55
CA LYS A 128 -0.29 1.58 -18.77
C LYS A 128 0.45 0.43 -19.46
N SER A 129 0.48 0.45 -20.78
CA SER A 129 1.16 -0.56 -21.59
C SER A 129 2.66 -0.56 -21.32
N ALA A 130 3.33 -1.67 -21.67
CA ALA A 130 4.78 -1.77 -21.54
C ALA A 130 5.53 -0.69 -22.35
N ALA A 131 4.99 -0.31 -23.52
CA ALA A 131 5.56 0.75 -24.35
C ALA A 131 5.43 2.13 -23.71
N GLU A 132 4.25 2.49 -23.17
CA GLU A 132 4.07 3.76 -22.45
C GLU A 132 4.98 3.84 -21.22
N LYS A 133 5.06 2.74 -20.47
CA LYS A 133 5.97 2.58 -19.33
C LYS A 133 7.44 2.79 -19.73
N GLN A 134 7.86 2.26 -20.88
CA GLN A 134 9.22 2.42 -21.37
C GLN A 134 9.56 3.88 -21.70
N VAL A 135 8.63 4.63 -22.30
CA VAL A 135 8.82 6.07 -22.58
C VAL A 135 9.03 6.87 -21.29
N VAL A 136 8.25 6.57 -20.24
CA VAL A 136 8.38 7.22 -18.92
C VAL A 136 9.70 6.86 -18.26
N ARG A 137 10.12 5.59 -18.35
CA ARG A 137 11.43 5.13 -17.85
C ARG A 137 12.57 5.92 -18.49
N GLU A 138 12.62 5.97 -19.82
CA GLU A 138 13.69 6.65 -20.56
C GLU A 138 13.71 8.15 -20.25
N ALA A 139 12.54 8.79 -20.16
CA ALA A 139 12.45 10.19 -19.78
C ALA A 139 12.96 10.47 -18.36
N ALA A 140 12.67 9.56 -17.41
CA ALA A 140 13.15 9.65 -16.04
C ALA A 140 14.67 9.47 -15.94
N GLU A 141 15.22 8.44 -16.59
CA GLU A 141 16.67 8.17 -16.62
C GLU A 141 17.42 9.34 -17.26
N HIS A 142 16.92 9.85 -18.39
CA HIS A 142 17.51 10.99 -19.08
C HIS A 142 17.45 12.29 -18.25
N TYR A 143 16.31 12.55 -17.59
CA TYR A 143 16.17 13.70 -16.70
C TYR A 143 17.20 13.67 -15.56
N LEU A 144 17.39 12.50 -14.93
CA LEU A 144 18.34 12.33 -13.84
C LEU A 144 19.78 12.48 -14.34
N GLU A 145 20.11 11.87 -15.48
CA GLU A 145 21.44 12.00 -16.09
C GLU A 145 21.75 13.45 -16.46
N GLN A 146 20.80 14.19 -17.05
CA GLN A 146 20.99 15.62 -17.33
C GLN A 146 21.16 16.45 -16.06
N LYS A 147 20.37 16.17 -15.01
CA LYS A 147 20.38 16.95 -13.77
C LYS A 147 21.66 16.72 -12.96
N TYR A 148 22.14 15.48 -12.91
CA TYR A 148 23.22 15.09 -12.02
C TYR A 148 24.54 14.78 -12.73
N GLY A 149 24.53 14.51 -14.04
CA GLY A 149 25.72 14.22 -14.81
C GLY A 149 26.28 12.82 -14.62
N GLU A 150 25.44 11.86 -14.19
CA GLU A 150 25.81 10.45 -14.02
C GLU A 150 24.64 9.53 -14.45
N PRO A 151 24.90 8.27 -14.84
CA PRO A 151 23.86 7.36 -15.30
C PRO A 151 23.01 6.84 -14.13
N PHE A 152 21.69 6.73 -14.38
CA PHE A 152 20.71 6.17 -13.46
C PHE A 152 19.89 5.09 -14.15
N LYS A 153 19.34 4.20 -13.33
CA LYS A 153 18.45 3.13 -13.78
C LYS A 153 17.17 3.12 -12.96
N VAL A 154 16.02 3.10 -13.63
CA VAL A 154 14.72 2.91 -12.99
C VAL A 154 14.45 1.42 -12.79
N THR A 155 14.36 0.99 -11.54
CA THR A 155 14.20 -0.42 -11.15
C THR A 155 12.73 -0.83 -10.97
N LYS A 156 11.88 0.09 -10.51
CA LYS A 156 10.44 -0.16 -10.30
C LYS A 156 9.62 1.03 -10.78
N MET A 157 8.38 0.74 -11.19
CA MET A 157 7.45 1.74 -11.70
C MET A 157 6.01 1.29 -11.50
N ASP A 158 5.26 2.11 -10.79
CA ASP A 158 3.87 1.89 -10.48
C ASP A 158 3.03 3.05 -11.04
N TYR A 159 2.00 2.72 -11.83
CA TYR A 159 1.09 3.72 -12.39
C TYR A 159 -0.08 3.95 -11.43
N ILE A 160 -0.29 5.21 -11.07
CA ILE A 160 -1.36 5.68 -10.21
C ILE A 160 -2.40 6.37 -11.09
N TRP A 161 -3.29 5.56 -11.67
CA TRP A 161 -4.33 6.02 -12.59
C TRP A 161 -5.24 7.13 -12.03
N ALA A 162 -5.49 7.13 -10.72
CA ALA A 162 -6.39 8.09 -10.07
C ALA A 162 -5.88 9.55 -10.18
N VAL A 163 -4.57 9.73 -10.33
CA VAL A 163 -3.92 11.05 -10.45
C VAL A 163 -3.12 11.19 -11.74
N GLY A 164 -3.17 10.20 -12.65
CA GLY A 164 -2.44 10.22 -13.91
C GLY A 164 -0.94 10.37 -13.73
N SER A 165 -0.34 9.63 -12.79
CA SER A 165 1.09 9.72 -12.51
C SER A 165 1.74 8.36 -12.32
N TYR A 166 3.06 8.34 -12.37
CA TYR A 166 3.90 7.20 -12.05
C TYR A 166 4.71 7.50 -10.81
N ASN A 167 4.74 6.54 -9.88
CA ASN A 167 5.78 6.49 -8.86
C ASN A 167 6.91 5.58 -9.38
N LEU A 168 8.13 6.08 -9.32
CA LEU A 168 9.31 5.45 -9.88
C LEU A 168 10.32 5.22 -8.75
N THR A 169 11.01 4.09 -8.81
CA THR A 169 12.21 3.83 -7.98
C THR A 169 13.42 3.77 -8.89
N ALA A 170 14.47 4.51 -8.54
CA ALA A 170 15.70 4.60 -9.30
C ALA A 170 16.94 4.39 -8.43
N ILE A 171 18.03 3.98 -9.08
CA ILE A 171 19.36 3.85 -8.49
C ILE A 171 20.40 4.54 -9.40
N PRO A 172 21.44 5.19 -8.87
CA PRO A 172 22.62 5.54 -9.64
C PRO A 172 23.41 4.26 -9.97
N GLU A 173 23.93 4.13 -11.18
CA GLU A 173 24.66 2.89 -11.54
C GLU A 173 25.95 2.69 -10.74
N GLY A 174 26.59 3.79 -10.32
CA GLY A 174 27.82 3.77 -9.52
C GLY A 174 27.63 3.50 -8.03
N ALA A 175 26.39 3.61 -7.51
CA ALA A 175 26.07 3.42 -6.09
C ALA A 175 24.67 2.79 -5.92
N PRO A 176 24.47 1.51 -6.29
CA PRO A 176 23.16 0.86 -6.30
C PRO A 176 22.43 0.82 -4.94
N GLU A 177 23.16 1.01 -3.84
CA GLU A 177 22.62 1.12 -2.48
C GLU A 177 21.84 2.42 -2.23
N LEU A 178 22.05 3.46 -3.05
CA LEU A 178 21.33 4.73 -2.98
C LEU A 178 20.01 4.66 -3.76
N GLU A 179 19.12 3.74 -3.35
CA GLU A 179 17.76 3.66 -3.91
C GLU A 179 16.92 4.87 -3.47
N PHE A 180 16.32 5.54 -4.44
CA PHE A 180 15.48 6.72 -4.22
C PHE A 180 14.22 6.69 -5.09
N THR A 181 13.24 7.52 -4.74
CA THR A 181 11.97 7.63 -5.45
C THR A 181 11.87 8.96 -6.18
N LEU A 182 11.09 8.95 -7.25
CA LEU A 182 10.66 10.13 -8.01
C LEU A 182 9.28 9.89 -8.63
N ASP A 183 8.60 10.96 -8.98
CA ASP A 183 7.31 10.91 -9.65
C ASP A 183 7.44 11.33 -11.12
N SER A 184 6.51 10.88 -11.97
CA SER A 184 6.40 11.36 -13.35
C SER A 184 4.95 11.48 -13.77
N THR A 185 4.63 12.52 -14.54
CA THR A 185 3.28 12.67 -15.11
C THR A 185 3.04 11.66 -16.24
N ASP A 186 1.78 11.32 -16.51
CA ASP A 186 1.41 10.48 -17.66
C ASP A 186 1.19 11.25 -18.97
N GLY A 187 1.66 12.50 -19.01
CA GLY A 187 1.60 13.37 -20.17
C GLY A 187 2.56 12.97 -21.30
N SER A 188 2.46 13.67 -22.43
CA SER A 188 3.35 13.52 -23.59
C SER A 188 3.95 14.88 -23.98
N PRO A 189 5.20 15.18 -23.61
CA PRO A 189 6.16 14.30 -22.94
C PRO A 189 5.87 14.12 -21.43
N PRO A 190 6.26 12.97 -20.85
CA PRO A 190 6.20 12.78 -19.39
C PRO A 190 7.21 13.70 -18.71
N VAL A 191 6.86 14.21 -17.54
CA VAL A 191 7.68 15.18 -16.79
C VAL A 191 8.06 14.59 -15.44
N PRO A 192 9.30 14.10 -15.28
CA PRO A 192 9.81 13.66 -13.99
C PRO A 192 9.93 14.81 -12.98
N SER A 193 9.62 14.54 -11.71
CA SER A 193 9.67 15.52 -10.63
C SER A 193 9.74 14.83 -9.26
N GLY A 194 9.87 15.61 -8.18
CA GLY A 194 9.77 15.08 -6.81
C GLY A 194 10.84 14.04 -6.44
N GLU A 195 11.97 14.02 -7.15
CA GLU A 195 13.03 13.07 -6.86
C GLU A 195 13.68 13.32 -5.49
N THR A 196 14.15 12.25 -4.87
CA THR A 196 14.74 12.27 -3.53
C THR A 196 16.22 11.85 -3.53
N TYR A 197 16.91 11.96 -4.67
CA TYR A 197 18.29 11.48 -4.82
C TYR A 197 19.25 12.19 -3.86
N LEU A 198 19.26 13.53 -3.87
CA LEU A 198 20.16 14.28 -3.00
C LEU A 198 19.85 14.04 -1.51
N ASN A 199 18.57 13.87 -1.14
CA ASN A 199 18.17 13.47 0.22
C ASN A 199 18.83 12.14 0.63
N ARG A 200 18.94 11.17 -0.28
CA ARG A 200 19.63 9.89 -0.01
C ARG A 200 21.14 10.06 0.08
N VAL A 201 21.74 10.85 -0.81
CA VAL A 201 23.18 11.16 -0.80
C VAL A 201 23.59 11.84 0.51
N TRP A 202 22.86 12.88 0.93
CA TRP A 202 23.11 13.59 2.17
C TRP A 202 22.86 12.72 3.40
N GLY A 203 21.80 11.90 3.39
CA GLY A 203 21.55 10.93 4.45
C GLY A 203 22.69 9.91 4.61
N ALA A 204 23.25 9.40 3.52
CA ALA A 204 24.40 8.50 3.58
C ALA A 204 25.65 9.20 4.15
N GLN A 205 25.96 10.42 3.70
CA GLN A 205 27.08 11.20 4.23
C GLN A 205 26.93 11.53 5.71
N LEU A 206 25.72 11.89 6.17
CA LEU A 206 25.44 12.11 7.58
C LEU A 206 25.61 10.83 8.40
N ARG A 207 25.10 9.69 7.91
CA ARG A 207 25.29 8.38 8.57
C ARG A 207 26.78 8.10 8.79
N ASP A 208 27.58 8.19 7.73
CA ASP A 208 29.02 7.88 7.78
C ASP A 208 29.79 8.82 8.72
N LYS A 209 29.30 10.06 8.92
CA LYS A 209 29.84 11.01 9.90
C LYS A 209 29.38 10.76 11.33
N ALA A 210 28.13 10.32 11.52
CA ALA A 210 27.53 10.09 12.82
C ALA A 210 27.96 8.76 13.44
N GLU A 211 28.22 7.74 12.62
CA GLU A 211 28.61 6.39 13.05
C GLU A 211 29.80 6.40 14.03
N PRO A 212 30.93 7.10 13.79
CA PRO A 212 32.05 7.15 14.74
C PRO A 212 31.74 7.87 16.06
N VAL A 213 30.73 8.74 16.09
CA VAL A 213 30.25 9.40 17.33
C VAL A 213 29.43 8.40 18.14
N ILE A 214 28.55 7.67 17.46
CA ILE A 214 27.64 6.70 18.06
C ILE A 214 28.41 5.48 18.57
N ASP A 215 29.35 4.94 17.80
CA ASP A 215 30.18 3.79 18.18
C ASP A 215 31.03 4.05 19.44
N ARG A 216 31.46 5.31 19.65
CA ARG A 216 32.18 5.69 20.87
C ARG A 216 31.29 5.65 22.12
N LEU A 217 30.00 5.92 21.97
CA LEU A 217 29.04 5.94 23.08
C LEU A 217 28.35 4.58 23.28
N TYR A 218 28.19 3.81 22.20
CA TYR A 218 27.53 2.51 22.16
C TYR A 218 28.41 1.46 21.45
N PRO A 219 29.54 1.06 22.05
CA PRO A 219 30.46 0.11 21.44
C PRO A 219 29.76 -1.24 21.20
N ASP A 220 29.91 -1.77 20.00
CA ASP A 220 29.46 -3.11 19.56
C ASP A 220 27.95 -3.38 19.68
N GLY A 221 27.12 -2.34 19.79
CA GLY A 221 25.71 -2.48 20.11
C GLY A 221 24.76 -1.52 19.42
N ALA A 222 25.23 -0.60 18.58
CA ALA A 222 24.37 0.38 17.91
C ALA A 222 24.46 0.33 16.38
N PHE A 223 23.33 0.61 15.73
CA PHE A 223 23.23 0.78 14.28
C PHE A 223 22.62 2.14 13.99
N VAL A 224 23.27 2.92 13.13
CA VAL A 224 22.80 4.24 12.75
C VAL A 224 22.15 4.23 11.38
N GLN A 225 21.01 4.92 11.29
CA GLN A 225 20.44 5.37 10.04
C GLN A 225 20.30 6.87 10.08
N ALA A 226 20.49 7.50 8.93
CA ALA A 226 20.31 8.94 8.81
C ALA A 226 19.56 9.30 7.54
N TRP A 227 18.83 10.40 7.66
CA TRP A 227 17.95 10.95 6.64
C TRP A 227 18.09 12.47 6.64
N VAL A 228 18.22 13.05 5.45
CA VAL A 228 18.24 14.50 5.29
C VAL A 228 17.12 14.86 4.33
N SER A 229 16.29 15.82 4.73
CA SER A 229 15.20 16.33 3.92
C SER A 229 15.49 17.79 3.60
N CYS A 230 15.80 18.06 2.34
CA CYS A 230 16.09 19.40 1.87
C CYS A 230 15.60 19.59 0.44
N ASN A 231 14.79 20.63 0.22
CA ASN A 231 14.32 20.97 -1.12
C ASN A 231 15.14 22.14 -1.67
N MET A 232 16.12 21.83 -2.52
CA MET A 232 16.97 22.81 -3.18
C MET A 232 16.83 22.72 -4.70
N LYS A 233 16.81 23.88 -5.37
CA LYS A 233 16.83 23.95 -6.84
C LYS A 233 18.22 23.68 -7.41
N GLN A 234 19.26 23.99 -6.64
CA GLN A 234 20.65 23.80 -7.05
C GLN A 234 21.14 22.41 -6.64
N VAL A 235 22.01 21.84 -7.47
CA VAL A 235 22.64 20.55 -7.17
C VAL A 235 23.84 20.80 -6.26
N VAL A 236 23.68 20.52 -4.97
CA VAL A 236 24.75 20.56 -3.96
C VAL A 236 24.93 19.15 -3.43
N ARG A 237 25.98 18.44 -3.88
CA ARG A 237 26.18 17.02 -3.51
C ARG A 237 26.78 16.86 -2.13
N GLU A 238 27.65 17.78 -1.73
CA GLU A 238 28.34 17.68 -0.45
C GLU A 238 27.45 18.17 0.69
N TYR A 239 27.18 17.29 1.63
CA TYR A 239 26.37 17.55 2.81
C TYR A 239 26.91 18.74 3.61
N ASP A 240 28.24 18.83 3.82
CA ASP A 240 28.86 19.92 4.60
C ASP A 240 28.70 21.32 3.98
N LYS A 241 28.24 21.40 2.72
CA LYS A 241 27.96 22.67 2.04
C LYS A 241 26.50 23.09 2.17
N LEU A 242 25.65 22.30 2.83
CA LEU A 242 24.28 22.66 3.11
C LEU A 242 24.22 23.71 4.22
N ASP A 243 23.68 24.88 3.89
CA ASP A 243 23.42 25.97 4.83
C ASP A 243 21.92 26.15 5.11
N SER A 244 21.09 25.96 4.08
CA SER A 244 19.64 26.09 4.13
C SER A 244 18.95 25.36 2.97
N CYS A 245 17.68 25.03 3.15
CA CYS A 245 16.80 24.41 2.18
C CYS A 245 15.89 25.45 1.55
N SER A 246 16.43 26.26 0.63
CA SER A 246 15.70 27.38 0.01
C SER A 246 15.20 28.41 1.03
N GLY A 247 16.05 28.77 2.01
CA GLY A 247 15.75 29.73 3.07
C GLY A 247 15.17 29.12 4.35
N GLU A 248 14.81 27.83 4.33
CA GLU A 248 14.40 27.08 5.52
C GLU A 248 15.58 26.35 6.16
N PRO A 249 15.56 26.08 7.48
CA PRO A 249 16.58 25.24 8.12
C PRO A 249 16.63 23.83 7.52
N VAL A 250 17.83 23.25 7.43
CA VAL A 250 17.99 21.85 7.00
C VAL A 250 17.33 20.92 8.00
N SER A 251 16.51 19.97 7.52
CA SER A 251 15.91 18.94 8.37
C SER A 251 16.72 17.66 8.27
N GLN A 252 17.23 17.21 9.42
CA GLN A 252 18.10 16.05 9.55
C GLN A 252 17.47 15.13 10.58
N ASN A 253 17.50 13.83 10.33
CA ASN A 253 17.06 12.81 11.27
C ASN A 253 18.18 11.77 11.41
N VAL A 254 18.46 11.40 12.66
CA VAL A 254 19.39 10.35 13.06
C VAL A 254 18.60 9.33 13.87
N ASP A 255 18.40 8.15 13.32
CA ASP A 255 17.75 7.03 13.97
C ASP A 255 18.82 6.02 14.43
N ILE A 256 18.79 5.65 15.71
CA ILE A 256 19.75 4.73 16.31
C ILE A 256 19.01 3.53 16.87
N VAL A 257 19.43 2.33 16.47
CA VAL A 257 18.97 1.07 17.06
C VAL A 257 20.07 0.56 17.98
N VAL A 258 19.77 0.42 19.26
CA VAL A 258 20.71 -0.05 20.29
C VAL A 258 20.27 -1.41 20.81
N PHE A 259 21.13 -2.42 20.73
CA PHE A 259 20.93 -3.72 21.34
C PHE A 259 21.53 -3.75 22.75
N ALA A 260 20.72 -3.40 23.74
CA ALA A 260 21.13 -3.39 25.15
C ALA A 260 19.94 -3.72 26.07
N ASP A 261 20.21 -4.49 27.12
CA ASP A 261 19.23 -4.77 28.17
C ASP A 261 19.21 -3.59 29.17
N VAL A 262 18.53 -2.50 28.78
CA VAL A 262 18.34 -1.34 29.65
C VAL A 262 17.35 -1.70 30.77
N ALA A 263 17.78 -1.55 32.02
CA ALA A 263 16.95 -1.78 33.21
C ALA A 263 16.52 -0.46 33.84
N GLU A 264 15.44 -0.46 34.64
CA GLU A 264 14.94 0.76 35.30
C GLU A 264 16.02 1.42 36.18
N GLY A 265 16.90 0.63 36.81
CA GLY A 265 18.01 1.15 37.61
C GLY A 265 19.18 1.75 36.81
N SER A 266 19.20 1.65 35.48
CA SER A 266 20.25 2.20 34.62
C SER A 266 19.78 3.38 33.76
N LEU A 267 18.53 3.84 33.91
CA LEU A 267 17.96 4.89 33.08
C LEU A 267 18.70 6.23 33.22
N ASP A 268 19.14 6.59 34.43
CA ASP A 268 19.87 7.85 34.63
C ASP A 268 21.22 7.84 33.91
N GLN A 269 21.94 6.72 33.94
CA GLN A 269 23.18 6.55 33.18
C GLN A 269 22.94 6.64 31.66
N GLU A 270 21.84 6.05 31.19
CA GLU A 270 21.48 6.11 29.78
C GLU A 270 21.10 7.55 29.36
N LYS A 271 20.39 8.31 30.20
CA LYS A 271 20.12 9.73 29.96
C LYS A 271 21.40 10.56 29.85
N GLU A 272 22.39 10.32 30.70
CA GLU A 272 23.70 11.00 30.60
C GLU A 272 24.40 10.65 29.28
N ARG A 273 24.33 9.39 28.83
CA ARG A 273 24.88 8.96 27.53
C ARG A 273 24.16 9.65 26.36
N ILE A 274 22.83 9.73 26.39
CA ILE A 274 22.05 10.44 25.37
C ILE A 274 22.40 11.94 25.38
N LEU A 275 22.56 12.56 26.56
CA LEU A 275 22.96 13.96 26.66
C LEU A 275 24.35 14.19 26.04
N GLU A 276 25.28 13.27 26.25
CA GLU A 276 26.60 13.32 25.63
C GLU A 276 26.53 13.19 24.11
N LEU A 277 25.68 12.29 23.59
CA LEU A 277 25.41 12.17 22.15
C LEU A 277 24.85 13.49 21.58
N VAL A 278 23.85 14.08 22.24
CA VAL A 278 23.24 15.36 21.87
C VAL A 278 24.27 16.49 21.80
N LYS A 279 25.27 16.50 22.70
CA LYS A 279 26.35 17.49 22.68
C LYS A 279 27.34 17.29 21.54
N GLN A 280 27.57 16.05 21.10
CA GLN A 280 28.53 15.72 20.04
C GLN A 280 27.93 15.79 18.63
N LEU A 281 26.63 15.49 18.46
CA LEU A 281 25.96 15.50 17.15
C LEU A 281 26.10 16.82 16.36
N PRO A 282 26.04 18.01 16.98
CA PRO A 282 26.31 19.28 16.29
C PRO A 282 27.67 19.36 15.59
N GLY A 283 28.66 18.55 15.99
CA GLY A 283 29.97 18.47 15.33
C GLY A 283 29.96 17.70 14.01
N VAL A 284 28.89 16.96 13.72
CA VAL A 284 28.73 16.15 12.49
C VAL A 284 27.47 16.50 11.69
N THR A 285 26.58 17.32 12.24
CA THR A 285 25.40 17.85 11.55
C THR A 285 25.65 19.24 10.96
N VAL A 286 24.95 19.57 9.87
CA VAL A 286 24.93 20.95 9.37
C VAL A 286 23.95 21.82 10.18
N PRO A 287 24.05 23.16 10.12
CA PRO A 287 23.09 24.05 10.76
C PRO A 287 21.65 23.74 10.32
N GLY A 288 20.77 23.48 11.29
CA GLY A 288 19.40 23.07 11.02
C GLY A 288 18.71 22.46 12.22
N LYS A 289 17.62 21.75 11.94
CA LYS A 289 16.90 20.91 12.92
C LYS A 289 17.42 19.50 12.83
N THR A 290 17.79 18.93 13.97
CA THR A 290 18.23 17.53 14.07
C THR A 290 17.26 16.77 14.97
N ASP A 291 16.49 15.87 14.34
CA ASP A 291 15.68 14.85 15.00
C ASP A 291 16.59 13.69 15.40
N LEU A 292 16.45 13.24 16.65
CA LEU A 292 17.17 12.08 17.17
C LEU A 292 16.16 11.10 17.75
N GLN A 293 16.18 9.88 17.20
CA GLN A 293 15.42 8.75 17.70
C GLN A 293 16.38 7.64 18.13
N ILE A 294 16.15 7.07 19.30
CA ILE A 294 16.92 5.92 19.80
C ILE A 294 15.93 4.85 20.24
N GLU A 295 16.04 3.68 19.66
CA GLU A 295 15.25 2.50 20.02
C GLU A 295 16.13 1.44 20.66
N TYR A 296 15.74 0.99 21.84
CA TYR A 296 16.46 -0.03 22.58
C TYR A 296 15.79 -1.37 22.38
N TYR A 297 16.57 -2.37 21.98
CA TYR A 297 16.13 -3.74 21.80
C TYR A 297 16.92 -4.66 22.74
N PRO A 298 16.35 -5.81 23.15
CA PRO A 298 17.06 -6.76 24.00
C PRO A 298 18.41 -7.18 23.40
N ALA A 299 19.44 -7.28 24.22
CA ALA A 299 20.83 -7.52 23.76
C ALA A 299 20.96 -8.83 22.97
N LYS A 300 20.14 -9.85 23.31
CA LYS A 300 20.07 -11.13 22.59
C LYS A 300 19.71 -11.01 21.10
N LEU A 301 19.15 -9.88 20.67
CA LEU A 301 18.83 -9.61 19.27
C LEU A 301 20.03 -9.08 18.48
N ASN A 302 21.14 -8.74 19.12
CA ASN A 302 22.41 -8.45 18.46
C ASN A 302 23.02 -9.73 17.87
N THR A 303 22.53 -10.09 16.68
CA THR A 303 23.00 -11.25 15.93
C THR A 303 23.50 -10.79 14.57
N PRO A 304 24.47 -11.48 13.95
CA PRO A 304 24.94 -11.14 12.59
C PRO A 304 23.80 -11.07 11.57
N ALA A 305 22.75 -11.88 11.74
CA ALA A 305 21.58 -11.87 10.87
C ALA A 305 20.74 -10.59 11.00
N ASN A 306 20.58 -10.06 12.22
CA ASN A 306 19.84 -8.82 12.44
C ASN A 306 20.67 -7.59 12.06
N ALA A 307 21.98 -7.62 12.33
CA ALA A 307 22.94 -6.61 11.88
C ALA A 307 22.88 -6.42 10.35
N ALA A 308 23.02 -7.52 9.60
CA ALA A 308 22.96 -7.50 8.14
C ALA A 308 21.61 -7.01 7.57
N LYS A 309 20.50 -7.16 8.32
CA LYS A 309 19.19 -6.63 7.92
C LYS A 309 19.06 -5.14 8.19
N LEU A 310 19.60 -4.66 9.32
CA LEU A 310 19.62 -3.23 9.67
C LEU A 310 20.47 -2.44 8.69
N GLU A 311 21.63 -2.97 8.28
CA GLU A 311 22.49 -2.38 7.23
C GLU A 311 21.76 -2.24 5.89
N LYS A 312 20.95 -3.25 5.52
CA LYS A 312 20.20 -3.28 4.25
C LYS A 312 18.88 -2.52 4.29
N ARG A 313 18.57 -1.80 5.39
CA ARG A 313 17.28 -1.13 5.62
C ARG A 313 16.07 -2.05 5.40
N SER A 314 16.24 -3.35 5.64
CA SER A 314 15.27 -4.37 5.23
C SER A 314 14.48 -4.87 6.42
N GLY A 315 13.34 -4.23 6.74
CA GLY A 315 12.30 -4.74 7.65
C GLY A 315 12.80 -5.35 8.98
N ALA A 316 13.99 -4.96 9.40
CA ALA A 316 14.66 -5.57 10.53
C ALA A 316 13.84 -5.20 11.76
N LEU A 317 13.55 -6.20 12.60
CA LEU A 317 12.81 -6.02 13.84
C LEU A 317 11.31 -5.70 13.67
N GLN A 318 10.70 -5.91 12.49
CA GLN A 318 9.23 -5.76 12.32
C GLN A 318 8.39 -6.55 13.35
N ASP A 319 8.91 -7.68 13.83
CA ASP A 319 8.26 -8.54 14.83
C ASP A 319 8.82 -8.35 16.26
N ALA A 320 9.79 -7.46 16.46
CA ALA A 320 10.40 -7.20 17.75
C ALA A 320 9.95 -5.84 18.27
N THR A 321 9.48 -5.81 19.51
CA THR A 321 9.12 -4.56 20.19
C THR A 321 10.37 -4.00 20.88
N PRO A 322 10.71 -2.71 20.70
CA PRO A 322 11.73 -2.07 21.51
C PRO A 322 11.31 -2.12 22.98
N THR A 323 12.27 -2.22 23.90
CA THR A 323 12.03 -2.16 25.36
C THR A 323 11.88 -0.73 25.83
N TYR A 324 12.66 0.17 25.25
CA TYR A 324 12.63 1.60 25.52
C TYR A 324 12.79 2.40 24.22
N GLN A 325 12.30 3.64 24.24
CA GLN A 325 12.48 4.59 23.16
C GLN A 325 12.77 5.99 23.71
N PHE A 326 13.70 6.67 23.07
CA PHE A 326 13.87 8.12 23.17
C PHE A 326 13.60 8.75 21.80
N ARG A 327 12.94 9.91 21.79
CA ARG A 327 12.73 10.69 20.58
C ARG A 327 12.63 12.17 20.89
N GLU A 328 13.40 12.98 20.18
CA GLU A 328 13.29 14.44 20.17
C GLU A 328 13.42 14.96 18.75
N PHE A 329 12.46 15.79 18.32
CA PHE A 329 12.41 16.31 16.95
C PHE A 329 13.42 17.43 16.69
N ASP A 330 13.96 18.02 17.74
CA ASP A 330 15.00 19.04 17.68
C ASP A 330 15.88 18.99 18.92
N ILE A 331 17.04 18.32 18.81
CA ILE A 331 17.97 18.13 19.93
C ILE A 331 18.52 19.43 20.51
N SER A 332 18.41 20.58 19.81
CA SER A 332 18.82 21.88 20.34
C SER A 332 17.99 22.31 21.57
N ARG A 333 16.84 21.67 21.79
CA ARG A 333 15.96 21.90 22.95
C ARG A 333 16.43 21.20 24.22
N ILE A 334 17.36 20.26 24.12
CA ILE A 334 17.85 19.48 25.24
C ILE A 334 18.99 20.24 25.90
N THR A 335 18.78 20.67 27.15
CA THR A 335 19.74 21.43 27.94
C THR A 335 20.36 20.60 29.08
N GLY A 336 19.69 19.52 29.48
CA GLY A 336 20.18 18.59 30.49
C GLY A 336 19.41 17.26 30.48
N THR A 337 19.78 16.35 31.38
CA THR A 337 19.15 15.02 31.50
C THR A 337 17.70 15.05 31.97
N SER A 338 17.25 16.15 32.58
CA SER A 338 15.84 16.38 32.90
C SER A 338 14.95 16.47 31.67
N ASP A 339 15.51 16.87 30.52
CA ASP A 339 14.78 17.04 29.27
C ASP A 339 14.67 15.71 28.48
N ILE A 340 15.31 14.65 28.98
CA ILE A 340 15.41 13.35 28.32
C ILE A 340 14.43 12.37 28.98
N GLU A 341 13.41 11.96 28.21
CA GLU A 341 12.43 10.95 28.59
C GLU A 341 12.67 9.64 27.83
N LEU A 342 13.01 8.58 28.57
CA LEU A 342 13.04 7.21 28.04
C LEU A 342 11.69 6.54 28.32
N ARG A 343 10.93 6.30 27.26
CA ARG A 343 9.60 5.68 27.33
C ARG A 343 9.72 4.17 27.20
N LYS A 344 9.11 3.45 28.13
CA LYS A 344 8.96 1.99 28.08
C LYS A 344 7.83 1.63 27.11
N LEU A 345 8.02 0.61 26.29
CA LEU A 345 7.04 0.17 25.28
C LEU A 345 6.44 -1.21 25.60
#